data_AF-A0A9W9DY16-F1
#
_entry.id   AF-A0A9W9DY16-F1
#
_cell.length_a   1.000
_cell.length_b   1.000
_cell.length_c   1.000
_cell.angle_alpha   90.00
_cell.angle_beta   90.00
_cell.angle_gamma   90.00
#
_symmetry.space_group_name_H-M   'P 1'
#
loop_
_entity.id
_entity.type
_entity.pdbx_description
1 polymer ?
#
loop_
_entity_poly.entity_id
_entity_poly.type
_entity_poly.pdbx_seq_one_letter_code
_entity_poly.pdbx_strand_id
1 'polypeptide(L)'
;MSPPIEQLTAQDYDLQFGVNVLGHFLLIQKLLPLLKTTSNSLLETRIVWVASSGQYYFRDPPVKYDNLTDTPSRKKLRTQELYVQSKFITVMLGFYLGKVLAEEQSSNVICIHLDPGNIQSDLYRHLPSLLVTIIVRNSELK
;
A
#
# COMPACT_ATOMS: atom_id res chain seq x y z
N MET A 1 -8.06 -2.17 -7.72
CA MET A 1 -8.82 -1.94 -6.48
C MET A 1 -9.77 -3.09 -6.13
N SER A 2 -10.24 -3.88 -7.10
CA SER A 2 -11.15 -5.00 -6.83
C SER A 2 -10.80 -6.24 -7.67
N PRO A 3 -9.65 -6.91 -7.42
CA PRO A 3 -9.44 -8.22 -8.05
C PRO A 3 -10.50 -9.21 -7.56
N PRO A 4 -10.84 -10.26 -8.34
CA PRO A 4 -11.69 -11.36 -7.87
C PRO A 4 -11.19 -11.92 -6.54
N ILE A 5 -12.10 -12.24 -5.62
CA ILE A 5 -11.76 -12.71 -4.26
C ILE A 5 -11.02 -14.05 -4.30
N GLU A 6 -11.18 -14.83 -5.37
CA GLU A 6 -10.50 -16.10 -5.60
C GLU A 6 -9.02 -15.93 -5.94
N GLN A 7 -8.59 -14.74 -6.36
CA GLN A 7 -7.19 -14.50 -6.68
C GLN A 7 -6.34 -14.34 -5.43
N LEU A 8 -5.21 -15.04 -5.44
CA LEU A 8 -4.17 -15.06 -4.41
C LEU A 8 -2.80 -14.82 -5.07
N THR A 9 -1.79 -14.50 -4.27
CA THR A 9 -0.40 -14.59 -4.76
C THR A 9 0.03 -16.06 -4.91
N ALA A 10 1.18 -16.29 -5.55
CA ALA A 10 1.77 -17.62 -5.65
C ALA A 10 2.21 -18.22 -4.29
N GLN A 11 2.14 -17.45 -3.20
CA GLN A 11 2.45 -17.86 -1.83
C GLN A 11 1.20 -17.90 -0.95
N ASP A 12 0.01 -17.95 -1.55
CA ASP A 12 -1.29 -18.09 -0.88
C ASP A 12 -1.69 -16.91 0.04
N TYR A 13 -1.11 -15.73 -0.20
CA TYR A 13 -1.58 -14.49 0.42
C TYR A 13 -2.76 -13.90 -0.33
N ASP A 14 -3.60 -13.14 0.38
CA ASP A 14 -4.53 -12.22 -0.28
C ASP A 14 -3.79 -11.39 -1.33
N LEU A 15 -4.33 -11.30 -2.55
CA LEU A 15 -3.63 -10.66 -3.66
C LEU A 15 -3.28 -9.19 -3.36
N GLN A 16 -4.17 -8.45 -2.71
CA GLN A 16 -3.94 -7.02 -2.45
C GLN A 16 -2.94 -6.82 -1.33
N PHE A 17 -3.00 -7.61 -0.26
CA PHE A 17 -1.96 -7.64 0.76
C PHE A 17 -0.59 -8.04 0.18
N GLY A 18 -0.54 -9.16 -0.54
CA GLY A 18 0.70 -9.69 -1.07
C GLY A 18 1.40 -8.73 -2.04
N VAL A 19 0.64 -8.11 -2.95
CA VAL A 19 1.20 -7.17 -3.95
C VAL A 19 1.46 -5.79 -3.34
N ASN A 20 0.50 -5.19 -2.63
CA ASN A 20 0.62 -3.80 -2.15
C ASN A 20 1.51 -3.67 -0.91
N VAL A 21 1.71 -4.77 -0.17
CA VAL A 21 2.41 -4.74 1.13
C VAL A 21 3.63 -5.64 1.11
N LEU A 22 3.45 -6.97 1.03
CA LEU A 22 4.57 -7.90 1.22
C LEU A 22 5.64 -7.76 0.13
N GLY A 23 5.24 -7.66 -1.13
CA GLY A 23 6.16 -7.48 -2.25
C GLY A 23 6.98 -6.20 -2.12
N HIS A 24 6.32 -5.08 -1.77
CA HIS A 24 6.99 -3.79 -1.57
C HIS A 24 7.91 -3.80 -0.35
N PHE A 25 7.46 -4.37 0.77
CA PHE A 25 8.29 -4.54 1.96
C PHE A 25 9.58 -5.30 1.63
N LEU A 26 9.46 -6.47 0.98
CA LEU A 26 10.63 -7.27 0.61
C LEU A 26 11.54 -6.53 -0.38
N LEU A 27 10.97 -5.90 -1.42
CA LEU A 27 11.74 -5.12 -2.38
C LEU A 27 12.55 -4.01 -1.69
N ILE A 28 11.90 -3.25 -0.80
CA ILE A 28 12.54 -2.18 -0.04
C ILE A 28 13.64 -2.74 0.84
N GLN A 29 13.41 -3.84 1.57
CA GLN A 29 14.45 -4.49 2.38
C GLN A 29 15.67 -4.89 1.55
N LYS A 30 15.47 -5.36 0.30
CA LYS A 30 16.58 -5.72 -0.60
C LYS A 30 17.33 -4.51 -1.17
N LEU A 31 16.63 -3.40 -1.41
CA LEU A 31 17.23 -2.16 -1.94
C LEU A 31 17.80 -1.25 -0.85
N LEU A 32 17.37 -1.42 0.41
CA LEU A 32 17.74 -0.53 1.50
C LEU A 32 19.26 -0.37 1.70
N PRO A 33 20.09 -1.43 1.63
CA PRO A 33 21.54 -1.26 1.70
C PRO A 33 22.09 -0.34 0.62
N LEU A 34 21.62 -0.49 -0.62
CA LEU A 34 22.05 0.34 -1.75
C LEU A 34 21.61 1.80 -1.60
N LEU A 35 20.38 2.03 -1.12
CA LEU A 35 19.85 3.37 -0.85
C LEU A 35 20.67 4.09 0.21
N LYS A 36 21.07 3.37 1.26
CA LYS A 36 21.94 3.90 2.32
C LYS A 36 23.32 4.24 1.81
N THR A 37 23.97 3.33 1.07
CA THR A 37 25.33 3.57 0.54
C THR A 37 25.39 4.68 -0.50
N THR A 38 24.28 4.93 -1.21
CA THR A 38 24.18 6.00 -2.20
C THR A 38 23.90 7.36 -1.55
N SER A 39 23.22 7.37 -0.39
CA SER A 39 22.94 8.59 0.37
C SER A 39 24.18 9.09 1.11
N ASN A 40 24.28 10.41 1.32
CA ASN A 40 25.33 11.05 2.12
C ASN A 40 24.80 12.35 2.75
N SER A 41 25.63 13.11 3.47
CA SER A 41 25.22 14.34 4.16
C SER A 41 24.69 15.45 3.24
N LEU A 42 25.00 15.41 1.93
CA LEU A 42 24.56 16.39 0.94
C LEU A 42 23.47 15.85 -0.01
N LEU A 43 23.33 14.53 -0.12
CA LEU A 43 22.40 13.87 -1.02
C LEU A 43 21.54 12.84 -0.27
N GLU A 44 20.24 13.07 -0.24
CA GLU A 44 19.28 12.11 0.29
C GLU A 44 18.82 11.13 -0.80
N THR A 45 18.54 9.88 -0.40
CA THR A 45 17.74 8.96 -1.21
C THR A 45 16.33 8.86 -0.65
N ARG A 46 15.35 8.51 -1.48
CA ARG A 46 13.93 8.59 -1.12
C ARG A 46 13.22 7.28 -1.38
N ILE A 47 12.41 6.87 -0.41
CA ILE A 47 11.43 5.79 -0.56
C ILE A 47 10.05 6.43 -0.54
N VAL A 48 9.33 6.36 -1.66
CA VAL A 48 7.97 6.90 -1.78
C VAL A 48 6.95 5.78 -1.69
N TRP A 49 6.19 5.76 -0.60
CA TRP A 49 5.10 4.82 -0.35
C TRP A 49 3.79 5.38 -0.92
N VAL A 50 3.31 4.79 -2.00
CA VAL A 50 2.05 5.20 -2.63
C VAL A 50 0.87 4.56 -1.87
N ALA A 51 0.24 5.38 -1.04
CA ALA A 51 -0.94 5.04 -0.25
C ALA A 51 -2.23 5.27 -1.07
N SER A 52 -3.32 5.61 -0.38
CA SER A 52 -4.63 5.94 -0.93
C SER A 52 -5.51 6.49 0.19
N SER A 53 -6.50 7.32 -0.13
CA SER A 53 -7.56 7.73 0.81
C SER A 53 -8.25 6.55 1.49
N GLY A 54 -8.25 5.38 0.85
CA GLY A 54 -8.67 4.10 1.42
C GLY A 54 -8.11 3.84 2.82
N GLN A 55 -6.88 4.27 3.11
CA GLN A 55 -6.23 4.04 4.41
C GLN A 55 -6.99 4.64 5.61
N TYR A 56 -7.83 5.66 5.40
CA TYR A 56 -8.63 6.27 6.46
C TYR A 56 -9.93 5.50 6.80
N TYR A 57 -10.31 4.51 5.99
CA TYR A 57 -11.58 3.78 6.12
C TYR A 57 -11.43 2.39 6.77
N PHE A 58 -10.36 2.19 7.55
CA PHE A 58 -10.10 0.92 8.22
C PHE A 58 -11.24 0.53 9.18
N ARG A 59 -11.38 -0.78 9.43
CA ARG A 59 -12.29 -1.30 10.47
C ARG A 59 -11.52 -1.50 11.76
N ASP A 60 -12.19 -1.60 12.90
CA ASP A 60 -11.55 -1.98 14.16
C ASP A 60 -11.57 -3.53 14.33
N PRO A 61 -10.43 -4.18 14.64
CA PRO A 61 -9.05 -3.67 14.57
C PRO A 61 -8.61 -3.36 13.13
N PRO A 62 -7.72 -2.35 12.92
CA PRO A 62 -7.29 -1.88 11.58
C PRO A 62 -6.69 -2.96 10.69
N VAL A 63 -6.10 -3.99 11.31
CA VAL A 63 -5.48 -5.12 10.64
C VAL A 63 -5.98 -6.41 11.30
N LYS A 64 -6.53 -7.32 10.49
CA LYS A 64 -6.97 -8.65 10.94
C LYS A 64 -6.08 -9.71 10.29
N TYR A 65 -5.06 -10.18 10.99
CA TYR A 65 -4.08 -11.12 10.44
C TYR A 65 -4.68 -12.39 9.80
N ASP A 66 -5.79 -12.88 10.36
CA ASP A 66 -6.53 -14.05 9.85
C ASP A 66 -7.08 -13.87 8.43
N ASN A 67 -7.24 -12.65 7.91
CA ASN A 67 -7.73 -12.40 6.55
C ASN A 67 -6.61 -12.09 5.52
N LEU A 68 -5.34 -12.20 5.92
CA LEU A 68 -4.19 -11.89 5.05
C LEU A 68 -3.79 -13.05 4.13
N THR A 69 -4.32 -14.25 4.39
CA THR A 69 -4.12 -15.47 3.60
C THR A 69 -5.48 -16.06 3.19
N ASP A 70 -5.49 -17.18 2.45
CA ASP A 70 -6.74 -17.79 1.98
C ASP A 70 -7.55 -18.48 3.09
N THR A 71 -8.28 -17.68 3.88
CA THR A 71 -9.15 -18.15 4.95
C THR A 71 -10.63 -17.91 4.65
N PRO A 72 -11.56 -18.64 5.30
CA PRO A 72 -12.98 -18.33 5.22
C PRO A 72 -13.33 -16.91 5.69
N SER A 73 -12.54 -16.35 6.62
CA SER A 73 -12.68 -14.99 7.11
C SER A 73 -12.41 -13.96 6.02
N ARG A 74 -11.33 -14.16 5.25
CA ARG A 74 -11.02 -13.35 4.06
C ARG A 74 -12.17 -13.37 3.05
N LYS A 75 -12.69 -14.55 2.71
CA LYS A 75 -13.74 -14.74 1.69
C LYS A 75 -15.08 -14.07 2.04
N LYS A 76 -15.30 -13.72 3.32
CA LYS A 76 -16.48 -12.98 3.78
C LYS A 76 -16.36 -11.46 3.60
N LEU A 77 -15.17 -10.95 3.25
CA LEU A 77 -14.92 -9.52 3.11
C LEU A 77 -15.12 -9.08 1.66
N ARG A 78 -15.53 -7.82 1.49
CA ARG A 78 -15.51 -7.18 0.16
C ARG A 78 -14.06 -6.88 -0.23
N THR A 79 -13.75 -6.95 -1.52
CA THR A 79 -12.43 -6.65 -2.08
C THR A 79 -11.94 -5.25 -1.68
N GLN A 80 -12.85 -4.28 -1.56
CA GLN A 80 -12.54 -2.94 -1.09
C GLN A 80 -12.06 -2.89 0.36
N GLU A 81 -12.54 -3.78 1.22
CA GLU A 81 -12.11 -3.85 2.63
C GLU A 81 -10.69 -4.40 2.72
N LEU A 82 -10.36 -5.39 1.88
CA LEU A 82 -9.00 -5.93 1.75
C LEU A 82 -8.05 -4.86 1.16
N TYR A 83 -8.52 -4.07 0.19
CA TYR A 83 -7.77 -2.94 -0.35
C TYR A 83 -7.44 -1.90 0.72
N VAL A 84 -8.46 -1.45 1.46
CA VAL A 84 -8.35 -0.49 2.56
C VAL A 84 -7.34 -0.98 3.60
N GLN A 85 -7.46 -2.24 4.02
CA GLN A 85 -6.51 -2.84 4.97
C GLN A 85 -5.09 -2.85 4.39
N SER A 86 -4.90 -3.23 3.13
CA SER A 86 -3.58 -3.21 2.49
C SER A 86 -2.95 -1.81 2.50
N LYS A 87 -3.74 -0.76 2.22
CA LYS A 87 -3.27 0.63 2.20
C LYS A 87 -2.99 1.17 3.59
N PHE A 88 -3.77 0.78 4.59
CA PHE A 88 -3.45 1.07 5.99
C PHE A 88 -2.10 0.46 6.39
N ILE A 89 -1.86 -0.81 6.06
CA ILE A 89 -0.59 -1.48 6.38
C ILE A 89 0.59 -0.80 5.66
N THR A 90 0.43 -0.44 4.38
CA THR A 90 1.45 0.32 3.62
C THR A 90 1.86 1.60 4.36
N VAL A 91 0.89 2.36 4.87
CA VAL A 91 1.14 3.62 5.60
C VAL A 91 1.90 3.34 6.90
N MET A 92 1.45 2.36 7.69
CA MET A 92 2.12 1.98 8.94
C MET A 92 3.56 1.50 8.72
N LEU A 93 3.82 0.72 7.67
CA LEU A 93 5.17 0.26 7.34
C LEU A 93 6.11 1.41 6.97
N GLY A 94 5.65 2.38 6.17
CA GLY A 94 6.50 3.51 5.83
C GLY A 94 6.75 4.44 7.02
N PHE A 95 5.79 4.60 7.95
CA PHE A 95 6.03 5.33 9.20
C PHE A 95 7.06 4.62 10.08
N TYR A 96 6.91 3.31 10.24
CA TYR A 96 7.86 2.50 11.00
C TYR A 96 9.26 2.58 10.41
N LEU A 97 9.39 2.37 9.09
CA LEU A 97 10.69 2.44 8.41
C LEU A 97 11.30 3.85 8.51
N GLY A 98 10.49 4.90 8.31
CA GLY A 98 10.95 6.28 8.46
C GLY A 98 11.50 6.57 9.86
N LYS A 99 10.82 6.07 10.91
CA LYS A 99 11.30 6.19 12.29
C LYS A 99 12.64 5.47 12.49
N VAL A 100 12.75 4.22 12.05
CA VAL A 100 13.98 3.42 12.18
C VAL A 100 15.15 4.11 11.46
N LEU A 101 14.94 4.64 10.26
CA LEU A 101 15.98 5.30 9.48
C LEU A 101 16.40 6.65 10.07
N ALA A 102 15.49 7.38 10.72
CA ALA A 102 15.80 8.64 11.38
C ALA A 102 16.65 8.46 12.65
N GLU A 103 16.51 7.31 13.33
CA GLU A 103 17.33 6.95 14.50
C GLU A 103 18.76 6.53 14.09
N GLU A 104 18.98 6.19 12.82
CA GLU A 104 20.27 5.77 12.30
C GLU A 104 21.10 6.95 11.77
N GLN A 105 22.06 7.42 12.56
CA GLN A 105 22.88 8.60 12.24
C GLN A 105 23.61 8.57 10.88
N SER A 106 23.85 7.37 10.34
CA SER A 106 24.55 7.18 9.06
C SER A 106 23.62 7.12 7.84
N SER A 107 22.29 7.17 8.05
CA SER A 107 21.30 7.05 7.00
C SER A 107 20.73 8.43 6.62
N ASN A 108 20.90 8.84 5.36
CA ASN A 108 20.15 9.97 4.77
C ASN A 108 19.12 9.45 3.77
N VAL A 109 18.35 8.44 4.20
CA VAL A 109 17.24 7.87 3.45
C VAL A 109 15.94 8.36 4.06
N ILE A 110 15.13 9.07 3.28
CA ILE A 110 13.83 9.58 3.75
C ILE A 110 12.66 8.74 3.23
N CYS A 111 11.65 8.56 4.07
CA CYS A 111 10.40 7.89 3.72
C CYS A 111 9.30 8.94 3.53
N ILE A 112 8.62 8.90 2.40
CA ILE A 112 7.52 9.80 2.05
C ILE A 112 6.27 8.97 1.82
N HIS A 113 5.14 9.41 2.38
CA HIS A 113 3.81 8.86 2.07
C HIS A 113 3.05 9.82 1.17
N LEU A 114 2.39 9.26 0.16
CA LEU A 114 1.56 10.03 -0.76
C LEU A 114 0.25 9.29 -1.02
N ASP A 115 -0.87 9.99 -0.85
CA ASP A 115 -2.14 9.62 -1.47
C ASP A 115 -2.26 10.40 -2.80
N PRO A 116 -2.26 9.73 -3.96
CA PRO A 116 -2.28 10.41 -5.24
C PRO A 116 -3.70 10.87 -5.63
N GLY A 117 -4.71 10.62 -4.80
CA GLY A 117 -6.11 10.95 -5.08
C GLY A 117 -6.76 9.98 -6.08
N ASN A 118 -7.90 10.38 -6.62
CA ASN A 118 -8.62 9.57 -7.60
C ASN A 118 -8.06 9.83 -9.00
N ILE A 119 -7.34 8.86 -9.55
CA ILE A 119 -6.69 8.98 -10.87
C ILE A 119 -7.33 8.02 -11.86
N GLN A 120 -7.62 8.51 -13.08
CA GLN A 120 -8.04 7.67 -14.19
C GLN A 120 -6.94 6.65 -14.54
N SER A 121 -7.16 5.41 -14.14
CA SER A 121 -6.20 4.32 -14.34
C SER A 121 -6.92 2.98 -14.42
N ASP A 122 -6.23 1.95 -14.92
CA ASP A 122 -6.73 0.57 -14.96
C ASP A 122 -6.93 -0.03 -13.57
N LEU A 123 -6.62 0.68 -12.49
CA LEU A 123 -6.92 0.26 -11.13
C LEU A 123 -8.42 -0.06 -10.94
N TYR A 124 -9.28 0.61 -11.69
CA TYR A 124 -10.74 0.47 -11.64
C TYR A 124 -11.33 -0.49 -12.69
N ARG A 125 -10.51 -1.23 -13.45
CA ARG A 125 -10.95 -2.11 -14.56
C ARG A 125 -12.00 -3.18 -14.18
N HIS A 126 -12.14 -3.50 -12.91
CA HIS A 126 -13.12 -4.46 -12.39
C HIS A 126 -14.36 -3.80 -11.76
N LEU A 127 -14.50 -2.47 -11.85
CA LEU A 127 -15.66 -1.74 -11.39
C LEU A 127 -16.58 -1.38 -12.57
N PRO A 128 -17.90 -1.21 -12.33
CA PRO A 128 -18.81 -0.68 -13.34
C PRO A 128 -18.37 0.70 -13.84
N SER A 129 -18.46 0.94 -15.16
CA SER A 129 -17.99 2.18 -15.80
C SER A 129 -18.59 3.45 -15.20
N LEU A 130 -19.88 3.44 -14.85
CA LEU A 130 -20.55 4.57 -14.21
C LEU A 130 -19.91 4.95 -12.87
N LEU A 131 -19.54 3.96 -12.06
CA LEU A 131 -18.85 4.17 -10.79
C LEU A 131 -17.46 4.77 -11.00
N VAL A 132 -16.71 4.30 -12.00
CA VAL A 132 -15.39 4.86 -12.35
C VAL A 132 -15.51 6.33 -12.73
N THR A 133 -16.49 6.68 -13.56
CA THR A 133 -16.74 8.07 -13.95
C THR A 133 -17.04 8.96 -12.74
N ILE A 134 -17.86 8.51 -11.81
CA ILE A 134 -18.17 9.28 -10.58
C ILE A 134 -16.91 9.48 -9.73
N ILE A 135 -16.11 8.44 -9.55
CA ILE A 135 -14.89 8.48 -8.71
C ILE A 135 -13.87 9.46 -9.29
N VAL A 136 -13.61 9.41 -10.60
CA VAL A 136 -12.60 10.22 -11.29
C VAL A 136 -13.08 11.65 -11.56
N ARG A 137 -14.35 11.84 -11.93
CA ARG A 137 -14.86 13.18 -12.29
C ARG A 137 -15.03 14.08 -11.05
N ASN A 138 -15.25 13.50 -9.88
CA ASN A 138 -15.29 14.26 -8.61
C ASN A 138 -13.90 14.76 -8.16
N SER A 139 -12.79 14.19 -8.65
CA SER A 139 -11.45 14.71 -8.35
C SER A 139 -11.03 15.89 -9.22
N GLU A 140 -11.62 16.07 -10.41
CA GLU A 140 -11.33 17.20 -11.32
C GLU A 140 -12.07 18.49 -10.93
N LEU A 141 -13.02 18.41 -9.99
CA LEU A 141 -13.82 19.55 -9.51
C LEU A 141 -13.22 20.24 -8.27
N LYS A 142 -11.98 19.91 -7.90
CA LYS A 142 -11.21 20.57 -6.83
C LYS A 142 -10.09 21.38 -7.43
#